data_AF-A0AAV5KP49-F1
#
_entry.id   AF-A0AAV5KP49-F1
#
_cell.length_a   1.000
_cell.length_b   1.000
_cell.length_c   1.000
_cell.angle_alpha   90.00
_cell.angle_beta   90.00
_cell.angle_gamma   90.00
#
_symmetry.space_group_name_H-M   'P 1'
#
loop_
_entity.id
_entity.type
_entity.pdbx_description
1 polymer ?
#
loop_
_entity_poly.entity_id
_entity_poly.type
_entity_poly.pdbx_seq_one_letter_code
_entity_poly.pdbx_strand_id
1 'polypeptide(L)'
;MFVMLYVIHYFLSPLLVTHSFLAVLLSNLLFMLATSYYHYLNFLGYDVLPFLERTTFFLYPIGIVIVLSPILILSGFNPSRYFMNMYFGQRL
;
A
#
# COMPACT_ATOMS: atom_id res chain seq x y z
N MET A 1 -7.93 3.62 1.91
CA MET A 1 -7.98 2.33 1.20
C MET A 1 -8.78 2.39 -0.09
N PHE A 2 -10.10 2.63 -0.07
CA PHE A 2 -10.92 2.61 -1.30
C PHE A 2 -10.46 3.61 -2.38
N VAL A 3 -10.41 4.90 -2.06
CA VAL A 3 -10.04 5.94 -3.05
C VAL A 3 -8.61 5.74 -3.57
N MET A 4 -7.64 5.44 -2.69
CA MET A 4 -6.24 5.26 -3.10
C MET A 4 -6.01 3.99 -3.93
N LEU A 5 -6.54 2.84 -3.51
CA LEU A 5 -6.26 1.56 -4.17
C LEU A 5 -7.22 1.21 -5.30
N TYR A 6 -8.43 1.78 -5.35
CA TYR A 6 -9.38 1.51 -6.43
C TYR A 6 -9.48 2.66 -7.41
N VAL A 7 -9.57 3.91 -6.94
CA VAL A 7 -9.73 5.06 -7.86
C VAL A 7 -8.38 5.46 -8.43
N ILE A 8 -7.44 5.85 -7.56
CA ILE A 8 -6.11 6.31 -8.00
C ILE A 8 -5.39 5.18 -8.72
N HIS A 9 -5.29 3.99 -8.13
CA HIS A 9 -4.63 2.86 -8.78
C HIS A 9 -5.22 2.55 -10.17
N TYR A 10 -6.54 2.55 -10.33
CA TYR A 10 -7.16 2.26 -11.63
C TYR A 10 -6.81 3.32 -12.68
N PHE A 11 -6.94 4.61 -12.36
CA PHE A 11 -6.55 5.70 -13.26
C PHE A 11 -5.08 5.65 -13.65
N LEU A 12 -4.24 5.29 -12.69
CA LEU A 12 -2.80 5.32 -12.81
C LEU A 12 -2.26 3.98 -13.37
N SER A 13 -3.09 2.93 -13.43
CA SER A 13 -2.74 1.57 -13.87
C SER A 13 -2.02 1.46 -15.22
N PRO A 14 -2.40 2.17 -16.31
CA PRO A 14 -1.64 2.09 -17.56
C PRO A 14 -0.20 2.59 -17.41
N LEU A 15 0.04 3.50 -16.46
CA LEU A 15 1.34 4.09 -16.16
C LEU A 15 2.15 3.17 -15.22
N LEU A 16 1.50 2.56 -14.22
CA LEU A 16 2.12 1.65 -13.25
C LEU A 16 2.43 0.25 -13.78
N VAL A 17 1.88 -0.16 -14.92
CA VAL A 17 2.15 -1.46 -15.55
C VAL A 17 3.38 -1.44 -16.46
N THR A 18 3.89 -0.26 -16.81
CA THR A 18 5.10 -0.13 -17.65
C THR A 18 6.34 -0.75 -16.99
N HIS A 19 7.28 -1.25 -17.79
CA HIS A 19 8.57 -1.81 -17.35
C HIS A 19 9.60 -0.73 -16.97
N SER A 20 9.12 0.38 -16.41
CA SER A 20 9.98 1.46 -15.94
C SER A 20 10.27 1.30 -14.45
N PHE A 21 11.48 1.69 -14.03
CA PHE A 21 11.80 1.82 -12.60
C PHE A 21 10.84 2.80 -11.90
N LEU A 22 10.40 3.83 -12.63
CA LEU A 22 9.44 4.83 -12.16
C LEU A 22 8.07 4.19 -11.82
N ALA A 23 7.61 3.22 -12.60
CA ALA A 23 6.39 2.45 -12.30
C ALA A 23 6.54 1.56 -11.05
N VAL A 24 7.71 0.96 -10.84
CA VAL A 24 8.02 0.19 -9.61
C VAL A 24 8.01 1.12 -8.40
N LEU A 25 8.67 2.27 -8.49
CA LEU A 25 8.76 3.24 -7.40
C LEU A 25 7.39 3.82 -7.05
N LEU A 26 6.63 4.30 -8.04
CA LEU A 26 5.27 4.82 -7.83
C LEU A 26 4.33 3.75 -7.25
N SER A 27 4.43 2.50 -7.72
CA SER A 27 3.60 1.40 -7.21
C SER A 27 3.87 1.17 -5.73
N ASN A 28 5.14 0.99 -5.35
CA ASN A 28 5.51 0.73 -3.97
C ASN A 28 5.16 1.93 -3.07
N LEU A 29 5.38 3.16 -3.52
CA LEU A 29 4.99 4.36 -2.76
C LEU A 29 3.48 4.45 -2.55
N LEU A 30 2.68 4.17 -3.58
CA LEU A 30 1.22 4.18 -3.48
C LEU A 30 0.72 3.13 -2.48
N PHE A 31 1.26 1.90 -2.54
CA PHE A 31 0.90 0.84 -1.58
C PHE A 31 1.38 1.14 -0.17
N MET A 32 2.59 1.70 -0.01
CA MET A 32 3.11 2.14 1.27
C MET A 32 2.20 3.20 1.90
N LEU A 33 1.88 4.26 1.15
CA LEU A 33 1.00 5.35 1.63
C LEU A 33 -0.41 4.86 1.95
N ALA A 34 -1.00 4.03 1.09
CA ALA A 34 -2.34 3.49 1.33
C ALA A 34 -2.40 2.63 2.60
N THR A 35 -1.38 1.78 2.83
CA THR A 35 -1.29 0.91 4.00
C THR A 35 -1.04 1.71 5.27
N SER A 36 -0.14 2.70 5.22
CA SER A 36 0.12 3.59 6.34
C SER A 36 -1.10 4.41 6.71
N TYR A 37 -1.81 4.95 5.72
CA TYR A 37 -3.03 5.74 5.93
C TYR A 37 -4.15 4.90 6.57
N TYR A 38 -4.30 3.63 6.19
CA TYR A 38 -5.26 2.73 6.82
C TYR A 38 -4.97 2.49 8.30
N HIS A 39 -3.72 2.15 8.63
CA HIS A 39 -3.33 1.90 10.02
C HIS A 39 -3.42 3.17 10.86
N TYR A 40 -3.13 4.34 10.28
CA TYR A 40 -3.27 5.63 10.97
C TYR A 40 -4.74 5.95 11.28
N LEU A 41 -5.66 5.77 10.31
CA LEU A 41 -7.09 5.97 10.55
C LEU A 41 -7.63 4.97 11.59
N ASN A 42 -7.16 3.72 11.57
CA ASN A 42 -7.56 2.72 12.53
C ASN A 42 -7.08 3.09 13.94
N PHE A 43 -5.82 3.52 14.07
CA PHE A 43 -5.29 4.07 15.31
C PHE A 43 -6.12 5.25 15.84
N LEU A 44 -6.46 6.21 14.97
CA LEU A 44 -7.29 7.37 15.36
C LEU A 44 -8.68 6.95 15.86
N GLY A 45 -9.28 5.94 15.23
CA GLY A 45 -10.55 5.37 15.68
C GLY A 45 -10.45 4.61 17.01
N TYR A 46 -9.30 4.00 17.32
CA TYR A 46 -9.06 3.35 18.60
C TYR A 46 -8.67 4.32 19.71
N ASP A 47 -8.04 5.44 19.39
CA ASP A 47 -7.60 6.47 20.33
C ASP A 47 -8.77 7.17 21.04
N VAL A 48 -9.93 7.27 20.37
CA VAL A 48 -11.13 7.87 20.95
C VAL A 48 -11.88 6.95 21.93
N LEU A 49 -11.47 5.68 22.08
CA LEU A 49 -12.13 4.71 22.94
C LEU A 49 -11.48 4.72 24.34
N PRO A 50 -12.20 5.17 25.39
CA PRO A 50 -11.61 5.44 26.71
C PRO A 50 -11.21 4.19 27.51
N PHE A 51 -11.48 3.00 27.00
CA PHE A 51 -11.14 1.71 27.63
C PHE A 51 -9.86 1.07 27.08
N LEU A 52 -9.30 1.60 25.98
CA LEU A 52 -8.12 1.03 25.34
C LEU A 52 -6.86 1.76 25.81
N GLU A 53 -6.18 1.22 26.81
CA GLU A 53 -4.86 1.72 27.20
C GLU A 53 -3.80 1.25 26.18
N ARG A 54 -2.87 2.14 25.81
CA ARG A 54 -1.72 1.84 24.94
C ARG A 54 -2.06 1.48 23.47
N THR A 55 -2.88 2.32 22.83
CA THR A 55 -3.22 2.27 21.39
C THR A 55 -2.01 2.36 20.44
N THR A 56 -0.82 2.74 20.92
CA THR A 56 0.43 2.82 20.15
C THR A 56 0.83 1.50 19.49
N PHE A 57 0.36 0.36 19.98
CA PHE A 57 0.57 -0.94 19.34
C PHE A 57 -0.01 -0.98 17.90
N PHE A 58 -1.12 -0.30 17.64
CA PHE A 58 -1.74 -0.24 16.31
C PHE A 58 -0.95 0.58 15.28
N LEU A 59 0.03 1.39 15.73
CA LEU A 59 0.95 2.13 14.84
C LEU A 59 2.17 1.29 14.39
N TYR A 60 2.53 0.21 15.09
CA TYR A 60 3.70 -0.62 14.73
C TYR A 60 3.71 -1.14 13.28
N PRO A 61 2.57 -1.55 12.68
CA PRO A 61 2.53 -1.98 11.29
C PRO A 61 3.04 -0.93 10.29
N ILE A 62 2.91 0.37 10.61
CA ILE A 62 3.44 1.46 9.77
C ILE A 62 4.96 1.39 9.70
N GLY A 63 5.63 1.10 10.82
CA GLY A 63 7.09 0.93 10.86
C GLY A 63 7.55 -0.24 9.99
N ILE A 64 6.84 -1.36 10.04
CA ILE A 64 7.11 -2.53 9.20
C ILE A 64 6.99 -2.18 7.71
N VAL A 65 5.91 -1.47 7.34
CA VAL A 65 5.66 -1.04 5.96
C VAL A 65 6.74 -0.07 5.46
N ILE A 66 7.19 0.87 6.30
CA ILE A 66 8.26 1.80 5.96
C ILE A 66 9.58 1.05 5.71
N VAL A 67 9.93 0.06 6.54
CA VAL A 67 11.18 -0.71 6.38
C VAL A 67 11.10 -1.67 5.19
N LEU A 68 9.95 -2.30 4.93
CA LEU A 68 9.77 -3.19 3.79
C LEU A 68 9.75 -2.45 2.46
N SER A 69 9.23 -1.22 2.41
CA SER A 69 9.09 -0.46 1.17
C SER A 69 10.40 -0.23 0.38
N PRO A 70 11.54 0.19 0.96
CA PRO A 70 12.79 0.31 0.21
C PRO A 70 13.33 -1.05 -0.24
N ILE A 71 13.12 -2.12 0.54
CA ILE A 71 13.55 -3.47 0.17
C ILE A 71 12.81 -3.93 -1.11
N LEU A 72 11.50 -3.70 -1.17
CA LEU A 72 10.68 -4.04 -2.34
C LEU A 72 11.02 -3.21 -3.57
N ILE A 73 11.32 -1.92 -3.39
CA ILE A 73 11.77 -1.02 -4.46
C ILE A 73 13.13 -1.48 -5.01
N LEU A 74 14.09 -1.78 -4.14
CA LEU A 74 15.43 -2.26 -4.53
C LEU A 74 15.38 -3.64 -5.19
N SER A 75 14.45 -4.50 -4.77
CA SER A 75 14.18 -5.79 -5.41
C SER A 75 13.51 -5.66 -6.79
N GLY A 76 13.06 -4.47 -7.19
CA GLY A 76 12.35 -4.27 -8.45
C GLY A 76 10.92 -4.83 -8.46
N PHE A 77 10.35 -5.16 -7.29
CA PHE A 77 9.04 -5.78 -7.20
C PHE A 77 7.94 -4.75 -7.47
N ASN A 78 7.06 -5.02 -8.44
CA ASN A 78 5.92 -4.16 -8.75
C ASN A 78 4.62 -4.77 -8.18
N PRO A 79 4.12 -4.30 -7.02
CA PRO A 79 2.90 -4.83 -6.42
C PRO A 79 1.67 -4.62 -7.31
N SER A 80 1.57 -3.49 -8.02
CA SER A 80 0.46 -3.22 -8.93
C SER A 80 0.36 -4.27 -10.04
N ARG A 81 1.50 -4.69 -10.60
CA ARG A 81 1.57 -5.73 -11.61
C ARG A 81 1.20 -7.10 -11.05
N TYR A 82 1.61 -7.42 -9.83
CA TYR A 82 1.24 -8.65 -9.14
C TYR A 82 -0.29 -8.75 -8.94
N PHE A 83 -0.92 -7.69 -8.44
CA PHE A 83 -2.38 -7.65 -8.29
C PHE A 83 -3.09 -7.72 -9.63
N MET A 84 -2.65 -6.96 -10.64
CA MET A 84 -3.23 -7.01 -11.98
C MET A 84 -3.17 -8.42 -12.58
N ASN A 85 -2.04 -9.11 -12.42
CA ASN A 85 -1.89 -10.49 -12.88
C ASN A 85 -2.78 -11.48 -12.10
N MET A 86 -2.99 -11.27 -10.80
CA MET A 86 -3.91 -12.08 -10.01
C MET A 86 -5.37 -11.89 -10.44
N TYR A 87 -5.79 -10.64 -10.68
CA TYR A 87 -7.18 -10.32 -11.06
C TYR A 87 -7.50 -10.62 -12.53
N PHE A 88 -6.57 -10.39 -13.45
CA PHE A 88 -6.80 -10.50 -14.90
C PHE A 88 -6.04 -11.66 -15.57
N GLY A 89 -5.04 -12.24 -14.91
CA GLY A 89 -4.24 -13.34 -15.46
C GLY A 89 -4.91 -14.71 -15.42
N GLN A 90 -6.13 -14.81 -14.87
CA GLN A 90 -6.88 -16.08 -14.79
C GLN A 90 -7.65 -16.45 -16.07
N ARG A 91 -7.41 -15.75 -17.19
CA ARG A 91 -7.93 -16.14 -18.52
C ARG A 91 -6.93 -15.83 -19.62
N LEU A 92 -6.13 -16.85 -19.97
CA LEU A 92 -5.84 -17.34 -21.32
C LEU A 92 -5.09 -18.68 -21.20
#